data_AF-A0A2J6PV78-F1
#
_entry.id   AF-A0A2J6PV78-F1
#
_cell.length_a   1.000
_cell.length_b   1.000
_cell.length_c   1.000
_cell.angle_alpha   90.00
_cell.angle_beta   90.00
_cell.angle_gamma   90.00
#
_symmetry.space_group_name_H-M   'P 1'
#
loop_
_entity.id
_entity.type
_entity.pdbx_description
1 polymer ?
#
loop_
_entity_poly.entity_id
_entity_poly.type
_entity_poly.pdbx_seq_one_letter_code
_entity_poly.pdbx_strand_id
1 'polypeptide(L)'
;MWQDRFGYTYDEAAALIGIAKSATKASAQQPMLSPAQARTIYLLKLDGPLSTPAKVQAAANLPAIPESHVGSSDDGSSVFCKVDGRAKMAIENWLSAQNKDFRPLFVPFGRAYKELSSSSLYPTLGIDTTLPQFRPQDSHLLDYAPSFGQAQDQFPVWYFFYGTLASASKLCSLLSLPEDEVPVLHKASVTGGKMETWGNGKYNALVDGPESSRINGWAYQVRSEEHEDALRKYETAAYEVVKCEIEMDGNTIQGCIFRFAGTFD
;
A
#
# COMPACT_ATOMS: atom_id res chain seq x y z
N MET A 1 13.64 -8.64 -11.81
CA MET A 1 12.20 -8.35 -11.63
C MET A 1 11.88 -6.84 -11.57
N TRP A 2 12.54 -6.03 -10.73
CA TRP A 2 12.41 -4.56 -10.73
C TRP A 2 13.05 -3.92 -11.98
N GLN A 3 14.24 -4.39 -12.33
CA GLN A 3 14.98 -3.98 -13.52
C GLN A 3 14.27 -4.35 -14.83
N ASP A 4 13.57 -5.48 -14.87
CA ASP A 4 12.73 -5.86 -16.02
C ASP A 4 11.45 -5.03 -16.13
N ARG A 5 10.91 -4.56 -14.99
CA ARG A 5 9.68 -3.75 -14.93
C ARG A 5 9.93 -2.32 -15.39
N PHE A 6 11.05 -1.74 -15.00
CA PHE A 6 11.27 -0.30 -15.14
C PHE A 6 12.57 0.08 -15.86
N GLY A 7 13.45 -0.88 -16.17
CA GLY A 7 14.72 -0.64 -16.86
C GLY A 7 15.89 -0.17 -15.98
N TYR A 8 15.75 -0.23 -14.65
CA TYR A 8 16.77 0.17 -13.66
C TYR A 8 16.65 -0.66 -12.37
N THR A 9 17.69 -0.72 -11.55
CA THR A 9 17.74 -1.48 -10.30
C THR A 9 16.93 -0.82 -9.17
N TYR A 10 16.58 -1.60 -8.15
CA TYR A 10 15.89 -1.09 -6.96
C TYR A 10 16.72 -0.03 -6.23
N ASP A 11 18.04 -0.20 -6.18
CA ASP A 11 18.96 0.72 -5.51
C ASP A 11 19.02 2.09 -6.22
N GLU A 12 18.94 2.11 -7.55
CA GLU A 12 18.85 3.36 -8.33
C GLU A 12 17.54 4.12 -8.04
N ALA A 13 16.42 3.40 -7.87
CA ALA A 13 15.13 3.99 -7.51
C ALA A 13 15.15 4.55 -6.07
N ALA A 14 15.69 3.77 -5.14
CA ALA A 14 15.78 4.14 -3.73
C ALA A 14 16.76 5.30 -3.50
N ALA A 15 17.86 5.37 -4.26
CA ALA A 15 18.81 6.48 -4.20
C ALA A 15 18.20 7.81 -4.66
N LEU A 16 17.41 7.81 -5.74
CA LEU A 16 16.71 9.02 -6.21
C LEU A 16 15.68 9.52 -5.19
N ILE A 17 14.88 8.62 -4.62
CA ILE A 17 13.94 8.94 -3.53
C ILE A 17 14.68 9.42 -2.27
N GLY A 18 15.86 8.87 -1.99
CA GLY A 18 16.73 9.28 -0.88
C GLY A 18 17.32 10.69 -1.07
N ILE A 19 17.68 11.06 -2.31
CA ILE A 19 18.19 12.39 -2.65
C ILE A 19 17.09 13.46 -2.48
N ALA A 20 15.85 13.17 -2.88
CA ALA A 20 14.70 14.07 -2.66
C ALA A 20 14.43 14.34 -1.17
N LYS A 21 14.58 13.32 -0.30
CA LYS A 21 14.47 13.47 1.16
C LYS A 21 15.60 14.31 1.78
N SER A 22 16.75 14.42 1.11
CA SER A 22 17.88 15.22 1.59
C SER A 22 17.76 16.72 1.27
N ALA A 23 16.76 17.14 0.48
CA ALA A 23 16.59 18.53 0.05
C ALA A 23 15.74 19.39 1.01
N THR A 24 15.12 18.81 2.05
CA THR A 24 14.32 19.58 3.02
C THR A 24 15.17 20.07 4.19
N LYS A 25 15.59 21.36 4.14
CA LYS A 25 16.18 22.07 5.29
C LYS A 25 15.12 22.38 6.36
N ALA A 26 15.55 22.26 7.62
CA ALA A 26 14.76 22.12 8.84
C ALA A 26 13.82 23.28 9.25
N SER A 27 12.78 22.93 10.01
CA SER A 27 12.19 23.74 11.08
C SER A 27 12.03 22.88 12.34
N ALA A 28 12.39 23.43 13.49
CA ALA A 28 12.31 22.76 14.80
C ALA A 28 10.86 22.63 15.27
N GLN A 29 10.17 21.60 14.78
CA GLN A 29 8.99 21.02 15.38
C GLN A 29 9.26 19.51 15.49
N GLN A 30 8.73 18.85 16.53
CA GLN A 30 8.83 17.39 16.65
C GLN A 30 8.50 16.77 15.29
N PRO A 31 9.31 15.83 14.77
CA PRO A 31 9.10 15.31 13.42
C PRO A 31 7.75 14.60 13.40
N MET A 32 6.71 15.26 12.91
CA MET A 32 5.44 14.61 12.61
C MET A 32 5.69 13.74 11.38
N LEU A 33 5.45 12.44 11.52
CA LEU A 33 5.49 11.52 10.39
C LEU A 33 4.50 12.01 9.33
N SER A 34 4.92 12.01 8.06
CA SER A 34 3.96 12.12 6.97
C SER A 34 2.99 10.93 7.02
N PRO A 35 1.76 11.03 6.46
CA PRO A 35 0.83 9.91 6.41
C PRO A 35 1.45 8.62 5.85
N ALA A 36 2.26 8.73 4.79
CA ALA A 36 2.97 7.60 4.20
C ALA A 36 4.00 6.99 5.16
N GLN A 37 4.79 7.81 5.86
CA GLN A 37 5.74 7.33 6.86
C GLN A 37 5.02 6.65 8.03
N ALA A 38 3.93 7.24 8.52
CA ALA A 38 3.12 6.70 9.61
C ALA A 38 2.53 5.33 9.27
N ARG A 39 2.19 5.10 8.01
CA ARG A 39 1.55 3.88 7.49
C ARG A 39 2.52 2.82 6.99
N THR A 40 3.81 3.14 6.88
CA THR A 40 4.81 2.19 6.40
C THR A 40 4.91 1.05 7.41
N ILE A 41 4.77 -0.18 6.91
CA ILE A 41 4.90 -1.38 7.75
C ILE A 41 6.37 -1.77 7.81
N TYR A 42 6.83 -2.12 9.01
CA TYR A 42 8.17 -2.62 9.29
C TYR A 42 8.08 -4.00 9.95
N LEU A 43 9.03 -4.87 9.60
CA LEU A 43 9.37 -6.05 10.37
C LEU A 43 10.40 -5.66 11.42
N LEU A 44 9.97 -5.60 12.68
CA LEU A 44 10.85 -5.40 13.82
C LEU A 44 11.38 -6.74 14.30
N LYS A 45 12.71 -6.93 14.30
CA LYS A 45 13.32 -8.11 14.92
C LYS A 45 13.07 -8.11 16.43
N LEU A 46 12.55 -9.21 16.96
CA LEU A 46 12.36 -9.41 18.39
C LEU A 46 13.69 -9.80 19.02
N ASP A 47 14.27 -8.88 19.79
CA ASP A 47 15.54 -9.06 20.48
C ASP A 47 15.62 -8.14 21.70
N GLY A 48 16.53 -8.44 22.64
CA GLY A 48 16.84 -7.61 23.79
C GLY A 48 15.60 -7.12 24.57
N PRO A 49 15.44 -5.81 24.79
CA PRO A 49 14.28 -5.21 25.47
C PRO A 49 12.94 -5.46 24.76
N LEU A 50 12.95 -5.84 23.48
CA LEU A 50 11.79 -6.06 22.62
C LEU A 50 11.65 -7.54 22.22
N SER A 51 12.19 -8.46 23.03
CA SER A 51 12.27 -9.90 22.76
C SER A 51 10.93 -10.65 22.59
N THR A 52 9.79 -10.01 22.84
CA THR A 52 8.47 -10.66 22.75
C THR A 52 7.44 -9.69 22.19
N PRO A 53 6.39 -10.16 21.49
CA PRO A 53 5.32 -9.31 20.98
C PRO A 53 4.64 -8.45 22.07
N ALA A 54 4.45 -9.00 23.27
CA ALA A 54 3.88 -8.27 24.40
C ALA A 54 4.74 -7.07 24.86
N LYS A 55 6.07 -7.20 24.80
CA LYS A 55 7.00 -6.08 25.08
C LYS A 55 6.91 -5.00 23.99
N VAL A 56 6.75 -5.41 22.73
CA VAL A 56 6.53 -4.48 21.61
C VAL A 56 5.21 -3.73 21.80
N GLN A 57 4.13 -4.44 22.16
CA GLN A 57 2.83 -3.85 22.47
C GLN A 57 2.96 -2.76 23.54
N ALA A 58 3.61 -3.07 24.66
CA ALA A 58 3.81 -2.12 25.76
C ALA A 58 4.68 -0.92 25.35
N ALA A 59 5.76 -1.14 24.60
CA ALA A 59 6.66 -0.08 24.15
C ALA A 59 6.01 0.87 23.14
N ALA A 60 5.17 0.34 22.24
CA ALA A 60 4.46 1.13 21.22
C ALA A 60 3.05 1.60 21.65
N ASN A 61 2.57 1.19 22.84
CA ASN A 61 1.20 1.40 23.30
C ASN A 61 0.15 0.89 22.28
N LEU A 62 0.35 -0.32 21.75
CA LEU A 62 -0.54 -0.91 20.75
C LEU A 62 -1.83 -1.45 21.41
N PRO A 63 -2.98 -1.35 20.72
CA PRO A 63 -4.27 -1.84 21.25
C PRO A 63 -4.31 -3.36 21.39
N ALA A 64 -3.49 -4.09 20.63
CA ALA A 64 -3.39 -5.54 20.65
C ALA A 64 -1.94 -6.01 20.49
N ILE A 65 -1.69 -7.28 20.83
CA ILE A 65 -0.39 -7.90 20.64
C ILE A 65 -0.10 -8.02 19.13
N PRO A 66 1.03 -7.50 18.63
CA PRO A 66 1.37 -7.57 17.21
C PRO A 66 1.65 -9.00 16.76
N GLU A 67 1.24 -9.32 15.54
CA GLU A 67 1.53 -10.61 14.91
C GLU A 67 3.04 -10.84 14.79
N SER A 68 3.49 -12.06 15.05
CA SER A 68 4.89 -12.47 14.96
C SER A 68 5.11 -13.51 13.86
N HIS A 69 6.21 -13.37 13.12
CA HIS A 69 6.63 -14.30 12.08
C HIS A 69 8.03 -14.80 12.35
N VAL A 70 8.28 -16.09 12.10
CA VAL A 70 9.61 -16.68 12.15
C VAL A 70 10.25 -16.53 10.77
N GLY A 71 11.38 -15.83 10.69
CA GLY A 71 12.25 -15.81 9.52
C GLY A 71 13.38 -16.82 9.72
N SER A 72 13.59 -17.68 8.73
CA SER A 72 14.73 -18.61 8.70
C SER A 72 15.73 -18.14 7.66
N SER A 73 17.01 -18.10 8.04
CA SER A 73 18.15 -17.85 7.17
C SER A 73 19.21 -18.93 7.39
N ASP A 74 20.26 -18.94 6.57
CA ASP A 74 21.42 -19.84 6.74
C ASP A 74 22.11 -19.63 8.11
N ASP A 75 22.00 -18.42 8.68
CA ASP A 75 22.54 -18.04 9.99
C ASP A 75 21.60 -18.37 11.18
N GLY A 76 20.47 -19.05 10.93
CA GLY A 76 19.50 -19.47 11.94
C GLY A 76 18.13 -18.76 11.86
N SER A 77 17.29 -18.99 12.87
CA SER A 77 15.93 -18.43 12.93
C SER A 77 15.86 -17.15 13.77
N SER A 78 15.23 -16.10 13.24
CA SER A 78 14.88 -14.88 13.98
C SER A 78 13.37 -14.69 13.98
N VAL A 79 12.82 -14.08 15.04
CA VAL A 79 11.40 -13.76 15.13
C VAL A 79 11.21 -12.27 14.87
N PHE A 80 10.20 -11.91 14.10
CA PHE A 80 9.88 -10.54 13.73
C PHE A 80 8.42 -10.21 14.07
N CYS A 81 8.14 -8.97 14.44
CA CYS A 81 6.78 -8.45 14.55
C CYS A 81 6.50 -7.38 13.50
N LYS A 82 5.28 -7.36 12.97
CA LYS A 82 4.80 -6.27 12.11
C LYS A 82 4.43 -5.07 12.97
N VAL A 83 4.96 -3.90 12.63
CA VAL A 83 4.63 -2.61 13.26
C VAL A 83 4.52 -1.52 12.19
N ASP A 84 3.64 -0.54 12.38
CA ASP A 84 3.57 0.62 11.49
C ASP A 84 4.61 1.70 11.86
N GLY A 85 4.67 2.79 11.10
CA GLY A 85 5.60 3.88 11.35
C GLY A 85 5.35 4.61 12.66
N ARG A 86 4.09 4.69 13.11
CA ARG A 86 3.74 5.31 14.40
C ARG A 86 4.29 4.47 15.55
N ALA A 87 4.10 3.16 15.49
CA ALA A 87 4.62 2.20 16.45
C ALA A 87 6.16 2.19 16.44
N LYS A 88 6.79 2.23 15.26
CA LYS A 88 8.24 2.38 15.13
C LYS A 88 8.75 3.61 15.89
N MET A 89 8.16 4.78 15.65
CA MET A 89 8.54 6.02 16.35
C MET A 89 8.32 5.91 17.86
N ALA A 90 7.19 5.35 18.30
CA ALA A 90 6.89 5.15 19.71
C ALA A 90 7.94 4.24 20.39
N ILE A 91 8.34 3.15 19.73
CA ILE A 91 9.38 2.24 20.21
C ILE A 91 10.74 2.92 20.30
N GLU A 92 11.13 3.69 19.28
CA GLU A 92 12.39 4.45 19.29
C GLU A 92 12.42 5.47 20.44
N ASN A 93 11.31 6.17 20.69
CA ASN A 93 11.15 7.10 21.82
C ASN A 93 11.17 6.37 23.18
N TRP A 94 10.55 5.20 23.28
CA TRP A 94 10.55 4.39 24.50
C TRP A 94 11.95 3.86 24.83
N LEU A 95 12.72 3.43 23.81
CA LEU A 95 14.10 2.97 23.99
C LEU A 95 15.03 4.10 24.40
N SER A 96 14.91 5.29 23.79
CA SER A 96 15.74 6.45 24.13
C SER A 96 15.51 6.89 25.58
N ALA A 97 14.27 6.84 26.06
CA ALA A 97 13.94 7.14 27.46
C ALA A 97 14.55 6.15 28.46
N GLN A 98 14.89 4.93 28.05
CA GLN A 98 15.47 3.91 28.93
C GLN A 98 17.01 3.95 29.03
N ASN A 99 17.71 4.83 28.30
CA ASN A 99 19.18 4.91 28.30
C ASN A 99 19.87 3.55 28.07
N LYS A 100 19.32 2.73 27.17
CA LYS A 100 19.92 1.45 26.77
C LYS A 100 20.64 1.61 25.44
N ASP A 101 21.86 1.11 25.33
CA ASP A 101 22.62 0.98 24.07
C ASP A 101 22.07 -0.12 23.15
N PHE A 102 20.75 -0.26 23.08
CA PHE A 102 20.08 -1.23 22.22
C PHE A 102 19.56 -0.53 20.96
N ARG A 103 19.99 -1.02 19.80
CA ARG A 103 19.51 -0.54 18.49
C ARG A 103 18.55 -1.55 17.88
N PRO A 104 17.24 -1.26 17.81
CA PRO A 104 16.27 -2.16 17.21
C PRO A 104 16.50 -2.25 15.69
N LEU A 105 16.29 -3.44 15.12
CA LEU A 105 16.33 -3.63 13.68
C LEU A 105 14.92 -3.57 13.11
N PHE A 106 14.65 -2.54 12.30
CA PHE A 106 13.42 -2.39 11.52
C PHE A 106 13.72 -2.63 10.03
N VAL A 107 13.05 -3.60 9.42
CA VAL A 107 13.15 -3.86 7.98
C VAL A 107 11.84 -3.42 7.31
N PRO A 108 11.86 -2.48 6.34
CA PRO A 108 10.64 -2.09 5.63
C PRO A 108 9.95 -3.29 4.97
N PHE A 109 8.68 -3.49 5.28
CA PHE A 109 7.82 -4.50 4.65
C PHE A 109 7.23 -3.87 3.39
N GLY A 110 8.01 -3.89 2.31
CA GLY A 110 7.77 -3.16 1.06
C GLY A 110 6.59 -3.67 0.23
N ARG A 111 5.35 -3.51 0.72
CA ARG A 111 4.11 -3.75 -0.04
C ARG A 111 3.23 -2.51 -0.08
N ALA A 112 2.39 -2.42 -1.10
CA ALA A 112 1.44 -1.33 -1.24
C ALA A 112 0.49 -1.26 -0.03
N TYR A 113 0.25 -0.04 0.47
CA TYR A 113 -0.65 0.18 1.59
C TYR A 113 -2.10 -0.12 1.19
N LYS A 114 -2.94 -0.62 2.10
CA LYS A 114 -4.37 -0.87 1.84
C LYS A 114 -5.15 -0.70 3.13
N GLU A 115 -6.06 0.27 3.16
CA GLU A 115 -6.96 0.53 4.28
C GLU A 115 -8.29 1.07 3.72
N LEU A 116 -9.15 0.16 3.29
CA LEU A 116 -10.46 0.46 2.73
C LEU A 116 -11.47 0.57 3.86
N SER A 117 -12.08 1.74 4.03
CA SER A 117 -13.11 1.97 5.04
C SER A 117 -14.38 1.20 4.69
N SER A 118 -14.96 0.48 5.65
CA SER A 118 -16.25 -0.18 5.50
C SER A 118 -17.44 0.78 5.63
N SER A 119 -17.20 1.96 6.19
CA SER A 119 -18.24 2.95 6.53
C SER A 119 -18.11 4.25 5.74
N SER A 120 -17.17 4.35 4.81
CA SER A 120 -16.97 5.55 3.98
C SER A 120 -16.35 5.22 2.62
N LEU A 121 -16.35 6.19 1.71
CA LEU A 121 -15.64 6.10 0.43
C LEU A 121 -14.10 6.15 0.60
N TYR A 122 -13.55 6.23 1.81
CA TYR A 122 -12.11 6.30 1.98
C TYR A 122 -11.41 4.96 1.68
N PRO A 123 -10.27 4.98 0.97
CA PRO A 123 -9.88 5.93 -0.08
C PRO A 123 -10.50 5.54 -1.43
N THR A 124 -10.91 6.52 -2.23
CA THR A 124 -11.39 6.34 -3.61
C THR A 124 -10.57 7.22 -4.57
N LEU A 125 -10.20 6.67 -5.72
CA LEU A 125 -9.47 7.37 -6.76
C LEU A 125 -10.21 8.65 -7.19
N GLY A 126 -9.51 9.78 -7.20
CA GLY A 126 -10.05 11.06 -7.66
C GLY A 126 -11.03 11.75 -6.70
N ILE A 127 -11.35 11.13 -5.55
CA ILE A 127 -12.29 11.69 -4.56
C ILE A 127 -11.51 12.06 -3.29
N ASP A 128 -11.53 13.35 -2.94
CA ASP A 128 -11.10 13.80 -1.63
C ASP A 128 -12.20 13.55 -0.58
N THR A 129 -12.18 12.36 -0.01
CA THR A 129 -13.18 11.93 1.00
C THR A 129 -13.08 12.67 2.33
N THR A 130 -12.10 13.57 2.50
CA THR A 130 -12.02 14.44 3.68
C THR A 130 -13.01 15.60 3.60
N LEU A 131 -13.51 15.91 2.39
CA LEU A 131 -14.47 16.99 2.18
C LEU A 131 -15.86 16.63 2.74
N PRO A 132 -16.60 17.60 3.33
CA PRO A 132 -17.87 17.33 4.02
C PRO A 132 -18.93 16.60 3.19
N GLN A 133 -18.99 16.86 1.88
CA GLN A 133 -19.97 16.23 0.98
C GLN A 133 -19.75 14.73 0.78
N PHE A 134 -18.55 14.23 1.02
CA PHE A 134 -18.20 12.80 0.92
C PHE A 134 -18.15 12.11 2.28
N ARG A 135 -18.49 12.84 3.36
CA ARG A 135 -18.65 12.25 4.68
C ARG A 135 -19.86 11.32 4.64
N PRO A 136 -19.78 10.12 5.26
CA PRO A 136 -20.94 9.25 5.44
C PRO A 136 -22.08 10.05 6.06
N GLN A 137 -23.20 10.12 5.35
CA GLN A 137 -24.43 10.69 5.89
C GLN A 137 -25.00 9.69 6.91
N ASP A 138 -25.72 10.20 7.91
CA ASP A 138 -26.38 9.32 8.89
C ASP A 138 -27.31 8.35 8.15
N SER A 139 -27.17 7.06 8.44
CA SER A 139 -27.94 5.98 7.81
C SER A 139 -29.46 6.17 7.98
N HIS A 140 -29.88 6.88 9.02
CA HIS A 140 -31.27 7.27 9.27
C HIS A 140 -31.82 8.34 8.31
N LEU A 141 -30.97 9.03 7.56
CA LEU A 141 -31.35 10.06 6.59
C LEU A 141 -31.37 9.52 5.15
N LEU A 142 -31.07 8.23 4.95
CA LEU A 142 -31.00 7.59 3.64
C LEU A 142 -32.04 6.47 3.55
N ASP A 143 -32.83 6.47 2.46
CA ASP A 143 -33.82 5.42 2.20
C ASP A 143 -33.19 4.04 1.92
N TYR A 144 -31.87 4.00 1.67
CA TYR A 144 -31.10 2.79 1.41
C TYR A 144 -29.76 2.85 2.15
N ALA A 145 -29.29 1.70 2.65
CA ALA A 145 -27.96 1.61 3.23
C ALA A 145 -26.91 1.97 2.16
N PRO A 146 -26.04 2.97 2.40
CA PRO A 146 -25.03 3.35 1.43
C PRO A 146 -24.04 2.19 1.20
N SER A 147 -23.88 1.79 -0.07
CA SER A 147 -22.82 0.88 -0.47
C SER A 147 -21.53 1.67 -0.62
N PHE A 148 -20.56 1.43 0.27
CA PHE A 148 -19.26 2.12 0.25
C PHE A 148 -18.24 1.43 -0.65
N GLY A 149 -18.68 0.59 -1.59
CA GLY A 149 -17.81 -0.14 -2.51
C GLY A 149 -17.21 -1.41 -1.89
N GLN A 150 -15.99 -1.74 -2.30
CA GLN A 150 -15.29 -2.97 -1.87
C GLN A 150 -14.83 -2.89 -0.41
N ALA A 151 -15.07 -3.96 0.36
CA ALA A 151 -14.58 -4.09 1.72
C ALA A 151 -13.11 -4.54 1.76
N GLN A 152 -12.43 -4.28 2.89
CA GLN A 152 -11.00 -4.57 3.07
C GLN A 152 -10.62 -6.01 2.71
N ASP A 153 -11.37 -7.01 3.15
CA ASP A 153 -10.99 -8.43 3.01
C ASP A 153 -12.03 -9.25 2.21
N GLN A 154 -12.72 -8.59 1.28
CA GLN A 154 -13.72 -9.25 0.44
C GLN A 154 -13.10 -9.79 -0.85
N PHE A 155 -13.27 -11.09 -1.09
CA PHE A 155 -12.85 -11.77 -2.30
C PHE A 155 -14.01 -12.57 -2.92
N PRO A 156 -14.08 -12.70 -4.26
CA PRO A 156 -13.16 -12.12 -5.23
C PRO A 156 -13.36 -10.60 -5.41
N VAL A 157 -12.30 -9.88 -5.76
CA VAL A 157 -12.29 -8.42 -5.97
C VAL A 157 -11.73 -8.06 -7.34
N TRP A 158 -12.34 -7.08 -8.01
CA TRP A 158 -11.86 -6.59 -9.29
C TRP A 158 -10.71 -5.60 -9.08
N TYR A 159 -9.61 -5.81 -9.78
CA TYR A 159 -8.47 -4.89 -9.83
C TYR A 159 -8.29 -4.33 -11.24
N PHE A 160 -8.07 -3.03 -11.34
CA PHE A 160 -7.70 -2.36 -12.58
C PHE A 160 -6.18 -2.19 -12.70
N PHE A 161 -5.64 -2.51 -13.87
CA PHE A 161 -4.22 -2.44 -14.22
C PHE A 161 -4.00 -1.60 -15.48
N TYR A 162 -3.01 -0.71 -15.44
CA TYR A 162 -2.64 0.19 -16.55
C TYR A 162 -1.17 0.03 -17.02
N GLY A 163 -0.44 -0.94 -16.47
CA GLY A 163 0.99 -1.13 -16.74
C GLY A 163 1.37 -2.60 -16.86
N THR A 164 2.52 -3.00 -16.32
CA THR A 164 3.05 -4.38 -16.47
C THR A 164 2.15 -5.49 -15.92
N LEU A 165 1.24 -5.18 -14.98
CA LEU A 165 0.24 -6.11 -14.47
C LEU A 165 -0.88 -6.41 -15.47
N ALA A 166 -1.01 -5.62 -16.54
CA ALA A 166 -1.91 -5.88 -17.66
C ALA A 166 -1.36 -6.93 -18.64
N SER A 167 -0.63 -7.93 -18.12
CA SER A 167 -0.05 -9.03 -18.91
C SER A 167 -0.35 -10.36 -18.23
N ALA A 168 -1.02 -11.26 -18.95
CA ALA A 168 -1.40 -12.57 -18.43
C ALA A 168 -0.19 -13.39 -17.97
N SER A 169 0.91 -13.39 -18.75
CA SER A 169 2.14 -14.09 -18.38
C SER A 169 2.76 -13.56 -17.09
N LYS A 170 2.70 -12.23 -16.89
CA LYS A 170 3.19 -11.60 -15.67
C LYS A 170 2.33 -11.98 -14.46
N LEU A 171 1.01 -12.02 -14.63
CA LEU A 171 0.08 -12.44 -13.58
C LEU A 171 0.26 -13.93 -13.23
N CYS A 172 0.38 -14.83 -14.21
CA CYS A 172 0.69 -16.25 -13.95
C CYS A 172 1.93 -16.39 -13.07
N SER A 173 3.02 -15.74 -13.49
CA SER A 173 4.30 -15.81 -12.77
C SER A 173 4.23 -15.17 -11.38
N LEU A 174 3.55 -14.02 -11.25
CA LEU A 174 3.49 -13.28 -9.99
C LEU A 174 2.58 -13.94 -8.96
N LEU A 175 1.43 -14.44 -9.40
CA LEU A 175 0.44 -15.09 -8.56
C LEU A 175 0.73 -16.59 -8.36
N SER A 176 1.77 -17.12 -9.03
CA SER A 176 2.11 -18.55 -9.02
C SER A 176 0.92 -19.43 -9.43
N LEU A 177 0.19 -18.99 -10.48
CA LEU A 177 -0.96 -19.74 -10.99
C LEU A 177 -0.50 -21.06 -11.62
N PRO A 178 -1.33 -22.13 -11.53
CA PRO A 178 -1.11 -23.36 -12.26
C PRO A 178 -0.95 -23.14 -13.77
N GLU A 179 -0.21 -24.02 -14.46
CA GLU A 179 0.00 -23.89 -15.92
C GLU A 179 -1.30 -23.99 -16.73
N ASP A 180 -2.31 -24.66 -16.21
CA ASP A 180 -3.64 -24.81 -16.79
C ASP A 180 -4.58 -23.61 -16.50
N GLU A 181 -4.19 -22.70 -15.60
CA GLU A 181 -4.96 -21.50 -15.28
C GLU A 181 -4.39 -20.26 -15.98
N VAL A 182 -5.07 -19.82 -17.05
CA VAL A 182 -4.73 -18.58 -17.76
C VAL A 182 -5.57 -17.42 -17.20
N PRO A 183 -4.97 -16.38 -16.62
CA PRO A 183 -5.70 -15.25 -16.06
C PRO A 183 -6.39 -14.47 -17.17
N VAL A 184 -7.71 -14.33 -17.04
CA VAL A 184 -8.55 -13.61 -18.00
C VAL A 184 -8.52 -12.12 -17.66
N LEU A 185 -7.88 -11.35 -18.54
CA LEU A 185 -7.86 -9.89 -18.49
C LEU A 185 -8.98 -9.36 -19.37
N HIS A 186 -9.78 -8.46 -18.82
CA HIS A 186 -10.86 -7.79 -19.54
C HIS A 186 -10.47 -6.36 -19.86
N LYS A 187 -10.77 -5.88 -21.07
CA LYS A 187 -10.54 -4.48 -21.41
C LYS A 187 -11.44 -3.61 -20.55
N ALA A 188 -10.85 -2.63 -19.88
CA ALA A 188 -11.56 -1.78 -18.96
C ALA A 188 -11.02 -0.35 -18.96
N SER A 189 -11.72 0.54 -18.27
CA SER A 189 -11.23 1.89 -17.99
C SER A 189 -11.71 2.39 -16.64
N VAL A 190 -11.00 3.34 -16.07
CA VAL A 190 -11.37 4.03 -14.82
C VAL A 190 -11.39 5.54 -15.04
N THR A 191 -12.21 6.24 -14.25
CA THR A 191 -12.25 7.70 -14.19
C THR A 191 -11.63 8.23 -12.90
N GLY A 192 -11.37 9.54 -12.82
CA GLY A 192 -10.82 10.17 -11.61
C GLY A 192 -9.31 9.92 -11.39
N GLY A 193 -8.64 9.27 -12.33
CA GLY A 193 -7.19 9.09 -12.32
C GLY A 193 -6.54 9.80 -13.49
N LYS A 194 -5.31 10.29 -13.29
CA LYS A 194 -4.44 10.76 -14.39
C LYS A 194 -3.09 10.05 -14.33
N MET A 195 -2.43 9.97 -15.48
CA MET A 195 -1.06 9.49 -15.58
C MET A 195 -0.10 10.67 -15.41
N GLU A 196 0.82 10.56 -14.48
CA GLU A 196 1.92 11.51 -14.31
C GLU A 196 3.26 10.83 -14.57
N THR A 197 4.18 11.60 -15.14
CA THR A 197 5.55 11.18 -15.36
C THR A 197 6.46 11.65 -14.23
N TRP A 198 7.34 10.79 -13.74
CA TRP A 198 8.35 11.12 -12.73
C TRP A 198 9.74 10.60 -13.12
N GLY A 199 10.77 11.06 -12.42
CA GLY A 199 12.17 10.71 -12.72
C GLY A 199 12.64 11.24 -14.08
N ASN A 200 12.42 12.53 -14.34
CA ASN A 200 12.73 13.22 -15.60
C ASN A 200 12.02 12.60 -16.83
N GLY A 201 10.75 12.23 -16.69
CA GLY A 201 9.94 11.74 -17.80
C GLY A 201 10.07 10.24 -18.09
N LYS A 202 10.85 9.50 -17.30
CA LYS A 202 11.11 8.07 -17.55
C LYS A 202 10.02 7.14 -17.03
N TYR A 203 9.25 7.56 -16.03
CA TYR A 203 8.38 6.65 -15.28
C TYR A 203 6.96 7.16 -15.25
N ASN A 204 5.99 6.30 -15.55
CA ASN A 204 4.57 6.62 -15.50
C ASN A 204 3.95 6.09 -14.20
N ALA A 205 3.25 6.95 -13.46
CA ALA A 205 2.55 6.62 -12.24
C ALA A 205 1.11 7.14 -12.32
N LEU A 206 0.16 6.38 -11.78
CA LEU A 206 -1.23 6.80 -11.69
C LEU A 206 -1.46 7.55 -10.39
N VAL A 207 -2.07 8.72 -10.50
CA VAL A 207 -2.42 9.60 -9.38
C VAL A 207 -3.87 10.06 -9.49
N ASP A 208 -4.36 10.74 -8.46
CA ASP A 208 -5.66 11.39 -8.53
C ASP A 208 -5.70 12.43 -9.66
N GLY A 209 -6.74 12.34 -10.47
CA GLY A 209 -7.04 13.24 -11.57
C GLY A 209 -8.47 13.78 -11.46
N PRO A 210 -8.86 14.69 -12.35
CA PRO A 210 -10.24 15.14 -12.42
C PRO A 210 -11.16 13.99 -12.84
N GLU A 211 -12.43 14.05 -12.45
CA GLU A 211 -13.46 13.03 -12.81
C GLU A 211 -13.59 12.82 -14.32
N SER A 212 -13.31 13.85 -15.12
CA SER A 212 -13.31 13.77 -16.59
C SER A 212 -12.13 13.01 -17.18
N SER A 213 -11.07 12.77 -16.40
CA SER A 213 -9.90 12.02 -16.85
C SER A 213 -10.21 10.53 -16.84
N ARG A 214 -9.94 9.87 -17.97
CA ARG A 214 -10.19 8.45 -18.17
C ARG A 214 -8.89 7.74 -18.51
N ILE A 215 -8.61 6.65 -17.82
CA ILE A 215 -7.45 5.79 -18.06
C ILE A 215 -7.95 4.46 -18.59
N ASN A 216 -7.40 4.04 -19.74
CA ASN A 216 -7.68 2.74 -20.32
C ASN A 216 -6.67 1.70 -19.81
N GLY A 217 -7.14 0.48 -19.63
CA GLY A 217 -6.32 -0.60 -19.09
C GLY A 217 -7.08 -1.92 -19.12
N TRP A 218 -6.83 -2.73 -18.11
CA TRP A 218 -7.38 -4.07 -18.00
C TRP A 218 -7.88 -4.34 -16.59
N ALA A 219 -9.00 -5.04 -16.48
CA ALA A 219 -9.54 -5.53 -15.23
C ALA A 219 -9.21 -7.03 -15.08
N TYR A 220 -8.84 -7.42 -13.86
CA TYR A 220 -8.63 -8.79 -13.47
C TYR A 220 -9.33 -9.07 -12.15
N GLN A 221 -9.96 -10.24 -12.04
CA GLN A 221 -10.65 -10.66 -10.82
C GLN A 221 -9.68 -11.42 -9.90
N VAL A 222 -9.20 -10.75 -8.86
CA VAL A 222 -8.33 -11.32 -7.85
C VAL A 222 -9.15 -12.23 -6.93
N ARG A 223 -8.69 -13.48 -6.79
CA ARG A 223 -9.47 -14.57 -6.19
C ARG A 223 -9.27 -14.74 -4.68
N SER A 224 -8.10 -14.36 -4.15
CA SER A 224 -7.75 -14.57 -2.74
C SER A 224 -6.86 -13.46 -2.19
N GLU A 225 -6.75 -13.43 -0.86
CA GLU A 225 -5.86 -12.51 -0.15
C GLU A 225 -4.39 -12.72 -0.55
N GLU A 226 -3.95 -13.96 -0.74
CA GLU A 226 -2.56 -14.28 -1.12
C GLU A 226 -2.22 -13.70 -2.50
N HIS A 227 -3.16 -13.77 -3.45
CA HIS A 227 -2.98 -13.16 -4.78
C HIS A 227 -2.89 -11.64 -4.67
N GLU A 228 -3.76 -11.02 -3.88
CA GLU A 228 -3.69 -9.58 -3.63
C GLU A 228 -2.37 -9.18 -2.96
N ASP A 229 -1.91 -9.95 -1.97
CA ASP A 229 -0.66 -9.69 -1.28
C ASP A 229 0.56 -9.81 -2.21
N ALA A 230 0.54 -10.74 -3.16
CA ALA A 230 1.54 -10.82 -4.22
C ALA A 230 1.54 -9.57 -5.11
N LEU A 231 0.36 -9.08 -5.51
CA LEU A 231 0.22 -7.83 -6.28
C LEU A 231 0.73 -6.62 -5.49
N ARG A 232 0.35 -6.51 -4.20
CA ARG A 232 0.79 -5.42 -3.33
C ARG A 232 2.30 -5.43 -3.11
N LYS A 233 2.92 -6.61 -2.96
CA LYS A 233 4.38 -6.75 -2.87
C LYS A 233 5.06 -6.32 -4.17
N TYR A 234 4.48 -6.67 -5.32
CA TYR A 234 5.00 -6.26 -6.62
C TYR A 234 4.95 -4.74 -6.83
N GLU A 235 3.88 -4.09 -6.37
CA GLU A 235 3.73 -2.63 -6.47
C GLU A 235 4.58 -1.87 -5.46
N THR A 236 4.84 -2.47 -4.29
CA THR A 236 5.66 -1.92 -3.19
C THR A 236 5.03 -0.74 -2.45
N ALA A 237 5.72 -0.28 -1.40
CA ALA A 237 5.27 0.82 -0.55
C ALA A 237 5.20 2.19 -1.26
N ALA A 238 5.62 2.27 -2.52
CA ALA A 238 5.44 3.45 -3.36
C ALA A 238 3.96 3.66 -3.78
N TYR A 239 3.14 2.62 -3.67
CA TYR A 239 1.73 2.65 -4.05
C TYR A 239 0.83 2.34 -2.85
N GLU A 240 -0.43 2.71 -3.00
CA GLU A 240 -1.52 2.30 -2.13
C GLU A 240 -2.69 1.76 -2.95
N VAL A 241 -3.49 0.90 -2.35
CA VAL A 241 -4.73 0.38 -2.90
C VAL A 241 -5.85 1.33 -2.53
N VAL A 242 -6.57 1.82 -3.54
CA VAL A 242 -7.76 2.65 -3.38
C VAL A 242 -8.94 2.05 -4.15
N LYS A 243 -10.15 2.39 -3.73
CA LYS A 243 -11.38 2.03 -4.44
C LYS A 243 -11.44 2.78 -5.77
N CYS A 244 -12.07 2.18 -6.77
CA CYS A 244 -12.38 2.84 -8.03
C CYS A 244 -13.62 2.24 -8.68
N GLU A 245 -14.17 2.98 -9.64
CA GLU A 245 -15.18 2.47 -10.56
C GLU A 245 -14.51 2.03 -11.85
N ILE A 246 -14.71 0.76 -12.19
CA ILE A 246 -14.16 0.11 -13.39
C ILE A 246 -15.29 -0.03 -14.39
N GLU A 247 -15.13 0.58 -15.56
CA GLU A 247 -16.04 0.43 -16.70
C GLU A 247 -15.52 -0.70 -17.61
N MET A 248 -16.35 -1.72 -17.83
CA MET A 248 -16.04 -2.92 -18.60
C MET A 248 -17.30 -3.42 -19.30
N ASP A 249 -17.23 -3.64 -20.61
CA ASP A 249 -18.34 -4.12 -21.44
C ASP A 249 -19.65 -3.30 -21.28
N GLY A 250 -19.53 -1.98 -21.08
CA GLY A 250 -20.66 -1.06 -20.89
C GLY A 250 -21.29 -1.08 -19.50
N ASN A 251 -20.72 -1.85 -18.56
CA ASN A 251 -21.14 -1.89 -17.16
C ASN A 251 -20.08 -1.24 -16.27
N THR A 252 -20.54 -0.59 -15.20
CA THR A 252 -19.67 -0.05 -14.14
C THR A 252 -19.68 -0.98 -12.94
N ILE A 253 -18.50 -1.41 -12.51
CA ILE A 253 -18.31 -2.29 -11.35
C ILE A 253 -17.36 -1.64 -10.34
N GLN A 254 -17.59 -1.91 -9.06
CA GLN A 254 -16.71 -1.46 -7.98
C GLN A 254 -15.46 -2.34 -7.94
N GLY A 255 -14.29 -1.72 -7.82
CA GLY A 255 -13.02 -2.42 -7.77
C GLY A 255 -11.95 -1.64 -7.01
N CYS A 256 -10.72 -2.09 -7.19
CA CYS A 256 -9.54 -1.54 -6.58
C CYS A 256 -8.49 -1.18 -7.64
N ILE A 257 -7.62 -0.24 -7.30
CA ILE A 257 -6.52 0.20 -8.15
C ILE A 257 -5.33 0.60 -7.30
N PHE A 258 -4.13 0.45 -7.86
CA PHE A 258 -2.90 0.96 -7.26
C PHE A 258 -2.69 2.43 -7.66
N ARG A 259 -2.80 3.32 -6.68
CA ARG A 259 -2.47 4.74 -6.81
C ARG A 259 -1.08 4.99 -6.24
N PHE A 260 -0.28 5.80 -6.92
CA PHE A 260 1.02 6.21 -6.43
C PHE A 260 0.85 7.12 -5.19
N ALA A 261 1.52 6.75 -4.11
CA ALA A 261 1.49 7.46 -2.83
C ALA A 261 2.84 8.13 -2.50
N GLY A 262 3.79 8.11 -3.44
CA GLY A 262 5.06 8.81 -3.34
C GLY A 262 4.94 10.31 -3.68
N THR A 263 6.04 11.02 -3.50
CA THR A 263 6.16 12.42 -3.92
C THR A 263 6.71 12.48 -5.35
N PHE A 264 6.12 13.33 -6.19
CA PHE A 264 6.71 13.76 -7.45
C PHE A 264 7.77 14.81 -7.15
N ASP A 265 8.93 14.69 -7.76
CA ASP A 265 9.99 15.70 -7.74
C ASP A 265 9.71 16.81 -8.77
#